data_AF-A0A413ZPE4-F1
#
_entry.id   AF-A0A413ZPE4-F1
#
_cell.length_a   1.000
_cell.length_b   1.000
_cell.length_c   1.000
_cell.angle_alpha   90.00
_cell.angle_beta   90.00
_cell.angle_gamma   90.00
#
_symmetry.space_group_name_H-M   'P 1'
#
loop_
_entity.id
_entity.type
_entity.pdbx_description
1 polymer ?
#
loop_
_entity_poly.entity_id
_entity_poly.type
_entity_poly.pdbx_seq_one_letter_code
_entity_poly.pdbx_strand_id
1 'polypeptide(L)'
;MQMLEDGISFSHIHKNYGINEARLKVLWSRYQKEGISGLQKQLNINADYALKHKIVLDIEENHLTLHEASLKYGASPQRIGVWLKVMRTEGVDALSKCKSVVDRHIWEDRKKYQATE
;
A
#
# COMPACT_ATOMS: atom_id res chain seq x y z
N MET A 1 -8.90 0.28 -17.55
CA MET A 1 -8.72 -1.19 -17.61
C MET A 1 -8.64 -1.67 -19.04
N GLN A 2 -9.44 -1.11 -19.96
CA GLN A 2 -9.30 -1.21 -21.42
C GLN A 2 -7.88 -1.35 -21.94
N MET A 3 -6.93 -0.48 -21.57
CA MET A 3 -5.53 -0.63 -22.00
C MET A 3 -4.89 -2.00 -21.67
N LEU A 4 -5.19 -2.57 -20.50
CA LEU A 4 -4.73 -3.91 -20.14
C LEU A 4 -5.49 -5.01 -20.90
N GLU A 5 -6.78 -4.78 -21.19
CA GLU A 5 -7.60 -5.66 -22.04
C GLU A 5 -7.09 -5.66 -23.49
N ASP A 6 -6.60 -4.52 -23.97
CA ASP A 6 -5.96 -4.33 -25.28
C ASP A 6 -4.53 -4.91 -25.35
N GLY A 7 -4.07 -5.57 -24.27
CA GLY A 7 -2.77 -6.23 -24.20
C GLY A 7 -1.58 -5.29 -23.90
N ILE A 8 -1.83 -4.03 -23.53
CA ILE A 8 -0.74 -3.12 -23.14
C ILE A 8 -0.15 -3.58 -21.81
N SER A 9 1.18 -3.74 -21.78
CA SER A 9 1.87 -4.22 -20.58
C SER A 9 1.81 -3.22 -19.42
N PHE A 10 1.81 -3.74 -18.18
CA PHE A 10 1.90 -2.91 -16.97
C PHE A 10 3.10 -1.97 -16.96
N SER A 11 4.26 -2.44 -17.46
CA SER A 11 5.49 -1.63 -17.54
C SER A 11 5.32 -0.43 -18.48
N HIS A 12 4.66 -0.64 -19.63
CA HIS A 12 4.37 0.45 -20.56
C HIS A 12 3.45 1.50 -19.93
N ILE A 13 2.39 1.06 -19.27
CA ILE A 13 1.47 1.97 -18.57
C ILE A 13 2.19 2.72 -17.44
N HIS A 14 3.06 2.04 -16.69
CA HIS A 14 3.86 2.67 -15.64
C HIS A 14 4.77 3.77 -16.19
N LYS A 15 5.51 3.48 -17.26
CA LYS A 15 6.45 4.44 -17.86
C LYS A 15 5.76 5.64 -18.49
N ASN A 16 4.65 5.42 -19.19
CA ASN A 16 4.00 6.46 -19.98
C ASN A 16 3.00 7.30 -19.18
N TYR A 17 2.44 6.75 -18.10
CA TYR A 17 1.40 7.42 -17.31
C TYR A 17 1.79 7.63 -15.84
N GLY A 18 2.97 7.15 -15.41
CA GLY A 18 3.45 7.30 -14.03
C GLY A 18 2.67 6.48 -12.99
N ILE A 19 1.82 5.54 -13.41
CA ILE A 19 1.02 4.72 -12.51
C ILE A 19 1.90 3.61 -11.94
N ASN A 20 2.00 3.48 -10.62
CA ASN A 20 2.81 2.43 -9.99
C ASN A 20 2.33 1.02 -10.41
N GLU A 21 3.26 0.19 -10.88
CA GLU A 21 2.97 -1.14 -11.41
C GLU A 21 2.28 -2.07 -10.39
N ALA A 22 2.75 -2.11 -9.14
CA ALA A 22 2.16 -2.96 -8.12
C ALA A 22 0.71 -2.55 -7.81
N ARG A 23 0.44 -1.23 -7.78
CA ARG A 23 -0.94 -0.72 -7.65
C ARG A 23 -1.80 -1.09 -8.85
N LEU A 24 -1.24 -1.03 -10.06
CA LEU A 24 -1.96 -1.39 -11.27
C LEU A 24 -2.33 -2.89 -11.30
N LYS A 25 -1.42 -3.77 -10.85
CA LYS A 25 -1.69 -5.20 -10.67
C LYS A 25 -2.84 -5.46 -9.68
N VAL A 26 -2.83 -4.78 -8.53
CA VAL A 26 -3.94 -4.89 -7.55
C VAL A 26 -5.28 -4.47 -8.15
N LEU A 27 -5.31 -3.33 -8.84
CA LEU A 27 -6.53 -2.85 -9.47
C LEU A 27 -7.01 -3.82 -10.56
N TRP A 28 -6.08 -4.38 -11.34
CA TRP A 28 -6.40 -5.34 -12.39
C TRP A 28 -7.03 -6.62 -11.81
N SER A 29 -6.41 -7.22 -10.79
CA SER A 29 -6.96 -8.40 -10.13
C SER A 29 -8.36 -8.16 -9.53
N ARG A 30 -8.61 -6.97 -8.97
CA ARG A 30 -9.94 -6.60 -8.45
C ARG A 30 -10.94 -6.44 -9.57
N TYR A 31 -10.55 -5.77 -10.65
CA TYR A 31 -11.41 -5.61 -11.83
C TYR A 31 -11.77 -6.96 -12.45
N GLN A 32 -10.82 -7.90 -12.54
CA GLN A 32 -11.12 -9.25 -13.03
C GLN A 32 -12.14 -10.00 -12.17
N LYS A 33 -12.17 -9.74 -10.86
CA LYS A 33 -13.05 -10.44 -9.91
C LYS A 33 -14.43 -9.77 -9.75
N GLU A 34 -14.45 -8.45 -9.69
CA GLU A 34 -15.60 -7.63 -9.28
C GLU A 34 -16.08 -6.69 -10.40
N GLY A 35 -15.33 -6.57 -11.50
CA GLY A 35 -15.59 -5.61 -12.56
C GLY A 35 -15.34 -4.17 -12.11
N ILE A 36 -16.19 -3.25 -12.56
CA ILE A 36 -16.05 -1.81 -12.28
C ILE A 36 -16.19 -1.50 -10.78
N SER A 37 -16.99 -2.27 -10.03
CA SER A 37 -17.15 -2.06 -8.58
C SER A 37 -15.83 -2.28 -7.82
N GLY A 38 -14.97 -3.21 -8.28
CA GLY A 38 -13.65 -3.46 -7.69
C GLY A 38 -12.65 -2.30 -7.83
N LEU A 39 -12.97 -1.30 -8.65
CA LEU A 39 -12.17 -0.09 -8.85
C LEU A 39 -12.58 1.05 -7.92
N GLN A 40 -13.70 0.91 -7.20
CA GLN A 40 -14.16 1.93 -6.29
C GLN A 40 -13.18 2.11 -5.11
N LYS A 41 -13.16 3.33 -4.57
CA LYS A 41 -12.30 3.66 -3.43
C LYS A 41 -12.70 2.80 -2.23
N GLN A 42 -11.78 1.97 -1.76
CA GLN A 42 -11.97 1.20 -0.54
C GLN A 42 -11.78 2.06 0.70
N LEU A 43 -12.40 1.62 1.81
CA LEU A 43 -12.21 2.20 3.12
C LEU A 43 -10.73 2.14 3.53
N ASN A 44 -10.28 3.18 4.23
CA ASN A 44 -8.94 3.20 4.77
C ASN A 44 -8.81 2.12 5.85
N ILE A 45 -7.86 1.20 5.68
CA ILE A 45 -7.52 0.26 6.74
C ILE A 45 -6.81 1.00 7.88
N ASN A 46 -7.16 0.67 9.13
CA ASN A 46 -6.33 1.05 10.26
C ASN A 46 -5.18 0.03 10.36
N ALA A 47 -4.00 0.41 9.89
CA ALA A 47 -2.81 -0.41 9.99
C ALA A 47 -2.18 -0.23 11.38
N ASP A 48 -2.65 -1.01 12.35
CA ASP A 48 -2.02 -1.13 13.67
C ASP A 48 -0.68 -1.88 13.58
N TYR A 49 0.05 -1.94 14.70
CA TYR A 49 1.33 -2.63 14.74
C TYR A 49 1.20 -4.12 14.41
N ALA A 50 0.20 -4.80 14.97
CA ALA A 50 -0.02 -6.23 14.78
C ALA A 50 -0.27 -6.58 13.30
N LEU A 51 -1.09 -5.79 12.59
CA LEU A 51 -1.37 -5.97 11.18
C LEU A 51 -0.12 -5.69 10.32
N LYS A 52 0.64 -4.63 10.60
CA LYS A 52 1.90 -4.34 9.89
C LYS A 52 2.89 -5.49 10.04
N HIS A 53 3.05 -5.97 11.28
CA HIS A 53 3.94 -7.07 11.60
C HIS A 53 3.55 -8.34 10.83
N LYS A 54 2.27 -8.70 10.86
CA LYS A 54 1.75 -9.87 10.14
C LYS A 54 1.97 -9.77 8.63
N ILE A 55 1.71 -8.60 8.03
CA ILE A 55 1.90 -8.38 6.58
C ILE A 55 3.37 -8.54 6.20
N VAL A 56 4.27 -7.96 6.98
CA VAL A 56 5.70 -8.00 6.70
C VAL A 56 6.25 -9.42 6.86
N LEU A 57 5.87 -10.14 7.92
CA LEU A 57 6.24 -11.54 8.10
C LEU A 57 5.73 -12.41 6.95
N ASP A 58 4.49 -12.23 6.53
CA ASP A 58 3.94 -12.99 5.40
C ASP A 58 4.74 -12.78 4.11
N ILE A 59 5.33 -11.61 3.91
CA ILE A 59 6.17 -11.31 2.74
C ILE A 59 7.55 -11.94 2.87
N GLU A 60 8.16 -11.89 4.06
CA GLU A 60 9.48 -12.46 4.30
C GLU A 60 9.46 -14.00 4.33
N GLU A 61 8.48 -14.60 5.02
CA GLU A 61 8.38 -16.04 5.24
C GLU A 61 7.63 -16.79 4.13
N ASN A 62 6.52 -16.23 3.64
CA ASN A 62 5.71 -16.87 2.59
C ASN A 62 6.02 -16.33 1.19
N HIS A 63 7.03 -15.47 1.07
CA HIS A 63 7.48 -14.85 -0.19
C HIS A 63 6.37 -14.18 -1.00
N LEU A 64 5.35 -13.64 -0.31
CA LEU A 64 4.28 -12.91 -0.97
C LEU A 64 4.84 -11.66 -1.64
N THR A 65 4.43 -11.42 -2.86
CA THR A 65 4.72 -10.15 -3.53
C THR A 65 3.88 -9.00 -2.92
N LEU A 66 4.31 -7.75 -3.14
CA LEU A 66 3.59 -6.58 -2.63
C LEU A 66 2.13 -6.50 -3.08
N HIS A 67 1.83 -6.99 -4.30
CA HIS A 67 0.47 -6.95 -4.82
C HIS A 67 -0.41 -8.03 -4.21
N GLU A 68 0.11 -9.23 -3.96
CA GLU A 68 -0.61 -10.31 -3.26
C GLU A 68 -0.90 -9.93 -1.81
N ALA A 69 0.09 -9.40 -1.09
CA ALA A 69 -0.11 -8.90 0.26
C ALA A 69 -1.14 -7.76 0.31
N SER A 70 -1.14 -6.88 -0.70
CA SER A 70 -2.14 -5.82 -0.83
C SER A 70 -3.55 -6.36 -1.07
N LEU A 71 -3.70 -7.40 -1.91
CA LEU A 71 -4.99 -8.06 -2.14
C LEU A 71 -5.50 -8.77 -0.89
N LYS A 72 -4.60 -9.44 -0.15
CA LYS A 72 -4.93 -10.20 1.07
C LYS A 72 -5.33 -9.31 2.25
N TYR A 73 -4.61 -8.21 2.45
CA TYR A 73 -4.73 -7.38 3.66
C TYR A 73 -5.35 -5.99 3.42
N GLY A 74 -5.63 -5.62 2.17
CA GLY A 74 -6.19 -4.31 1.82
C GLY A 74 -5.23 -3.13 1.98
N ALA A 75 -3.98 -3.38 2.36
CA ALA A 75 -2.96 -2.34 2.50
C ALA A 75 -2.43 -1.89 1.14
N SER A 76 -2.11 -0.61 0.98
CA SER A 76 -1.49 -0.09 -0.26
C SER A 76 -0.10 -0.73 -0.47
N PRO A 77 0.24 -1.20 -1.69
CA PRO A 77 1.55 -1.77 -1.98
C PRO A 77 2.70 -0.84 -1.63
N GLN A 78 2.51 0.47 -1.82
CA GLN A 78 3.50 1.48 -1.45
C GLN A 78 3.74 1.52 0.06
N ARG A 79 2.67 1.43 0.87
CA ARG A 79 2.77 1.43 2.33
C ARG A 79 3.44 0.17 2.85
N ILE A 80 3.09 -0.98 2.26
CA ILE A 80 3.75 -2.25 2.55
C ILE A 80 5.26 -2.15 2.27
N GLY A 81 5.66 -1.56 1.13
CA GLY A 81 7.07 -1.32 0.81
C GLY A 81 7.79 -0.45 1.83
N VAL A 82 7.13 0.57 2.38
CA VAL A 82 7.69 1.39 3.48
C VAL A 82 7.89 0.56 4.75
N TRP A 83 6.93 -0.27 5.12
CA TRP A 83 7.04 -1.12 6.31
C TRP A 83 8.16 -2.16 6.17
N LEU A 84 8.29 -2.78 5.01
CA LEU A 84 9.41 -3.69 4.71
C LEU A 84 10.76 -2.98 4.84
N LYS A 85 10.89 -1.78 4.27
CA LYS A 85 12.12 -1.01 4.38
C LYS A 85 12.47 -0.72 5.84
N VAL A 86 11.49 -0.28 6.63
CA VAL A 86 11.69 0.02 8.06
C VAL A 86 12.06 -1.23 8.85
N MET A 87 11.35 -2.35 8.64
CA MET A 87 11.68 -3.61 9.31
C MET A 87 13.09 -4.11 8.98
N ARG A 88 13.50 -4.03 7.70
CA ARG A 88 14.84 -4.46 7.24
C ARG A 88 15.98 -3.55 7.70
N THR A 89 15.70 -2.28 8.00
CA THR A 89 16.74 -1.28 8.35
C THR A 89 16.83 -1.00 9.84
N GLU A 90 15.70 -0.94 10.52
CA GLU A 90 15.58 -0.53 11.93
C GLU A 90 15.05 -1.66 12.83
N GLY A 91 14.68 -2.81 12.26
CA GLY A 91 14.14 -3.94 12.99
C GLY A 91 12.62 -3.88 13.19
N VAL A 92 12.09 -4.95 13.78
CA VAL A 92 10.64 -5.18 13.90
C VAL A 92 9.93 -4.12 14.76
N ASP A 93 10.56 -3.68 15.85
CA ASP A 93 9.99 -2.71 16.78
C ASP A 93 9.76 -1.34 16.13
N ALA A 94 10.51 -1.01 15.07
CA ALA A 94 10.38 0.24 14.34
C ALA A 94 9.06 0.34 13.54
N LEU A 95 8.36 -0.79 13.31
CA LEU A 95 7.03 -0.78 12.69
C LEU A 95 5.99 -0.05 13.54
N SER A 96 6.19 0.03 14.87
CA SER A 96 5.32 0.79 15.78
C SER A 96 5.41 2.30 15.51
N LYS A 97 6.57 2.78 15.07
CA LYS A 97 6.85 4.19 14.76
C LYS A 97 6.28 4.62 13.39
N CYS A 98 5.96 3.65 12.53
CA CYS A 98 5.32 3.92 11.25
C CYS A 98 3.87 4.37 11.43
N LYS A 99 3.67 5.68 11.66
CA LYS A 99 2.36 6.32 11.79
C LYS A 99 1.44 6.03 10.60
N SER A 100 0.15 5.84 10.88
CA SER A 100 -0.87 5.74 9.83
C SER A 100 -0.99 7.08 9.08
N VAL A 101 -1.65 7.09 7.92
CA VAL A 101 -1.89 8.34 7.17
C VAL A 101 -2.78 9.30 7.97
N VAL A 102 -3.71 8.74 8.75
CA VAL A 102 -4.58 9.47 9.69
C VAL A 102 -3.75 10.10 10.81
N ASP A 103 -2.87 9.32 11.45
CA ASP A 103 -1.96 9.85 12.49
C ASP A 103 -1.00 10.91 11.96
N ARG A 104 -0.58 10.78 10.69
CA ARG A 104 0.30 11.77 10.07
C ARG A 104 -0.42 13.11 9.87
N HIS A 105 -1.65 13.10 9.35
CA HIS A 105 -2.43 14.33 9.20
C HIS A 105 -2.66 15.00 10.57
N ILE A 106 -3.11 14.22 11.57
CA ILE A 106 -3.32 14.71 12.94
C ILE A 106 -2.03 15.27 13.54
N TRP A 107 -0.88 14.62 13.28
CA TRP A 107 0.42 15.08 13.79
C TRP A 107 0.95 16.31 13.07
N GLU A 108 0.79 16.42 11.74
CA GLU A 108 1.16 17.62 10.99
C GLU A 108 0.26 18.80 11.32
N ASP A 109 -1.04 18.57 11.51
CA ASP A 109 -1.97 19.58 12.01
C ASP A 109 -1.53 20.06 13.40
N ARG A 110 -1.24 19.14 14.33
CA ARG A 110 -0.72 19.50 15.66
C ARG A 110 0.59 20.29 15.60
N LYS A 111 1.50 19.95 14.67
CA LYS A 111 2.78 20.65 14.48
C LYS A 111 2.58 22.07 13.94
N LYS A 112 1.58 22.29 13.08
CA LYS A 112 1.20 23.64 12.62
C LYS A 112 0.70 24.52 13.76
N TYR A 113 -0.14 24.00 14.65
CA TYR A 113 -0.65 24.77 15.80
C TYR A 113 0.45 25.15 16.81
N GLN A 114 1.48 24.30 16.98
CA GLN A 114 2.62 24.58 17.85
C GLN A 114 3.64 25.56 17.25
N ALA A 115 3.54 25.91 15.97
CA ALA A 115 4.44 26.85 15.30
C ALA A 115 3.88 28.29 15.23
N THR A 116 2.73 28.54 15.88
CA THR A 116 2.00 29.82 15.89
C THR A 116 2.03 30.53 17.26
N GLU A 117 2.89 30.11 18.18
CA GLU A 117 3.16 30.80 19.46
C GLU A 117 4.59 31.35 19.50
#